data_AF-A0A4R9GRW7-F1
#
_entry.id   AF-A0A4R9GRW7-F1
#
_cell.length_a   1.000
_cell.length_b   1.000
_cell.length_c   1.000
_cell.angle_alpha   90.00
_cell.angle_beta   90.00
_cell.angle_gamma   90.00
#
_symmetry.space_group_name_H-M   'P 1'
#
loop_
_entity.id
_entity.type
_entity.pdbx_description
1 polymer ?
#
loop_
_entity_poly.entity_id
_entity_poly.type
_entity_poly.pdbx_seq_one_letter_code
_entity_poly.pdbx_strand_id
1 'polypeptide(L)'
;MESCVYCGISASDWKKKGRVGCSNCVELFREEYLRFIPRTPDGIWEPPTDFPMHGEWKELQSLVQSERWKKIDSYSLPFSYRYRVARNPKGSVYPVRTTKPPERFFLDWFSGKIDISEDVVPSHFETKKKKRRLSFEKETRISWKGGTLFTGDEDHFRWEYVTDSLADLSETLDSSFIEEFWDRERFDYKKGIGFLTSCPTNSGEGDKFSVAVPDSYTESGILEGFRLPTDWGFYREEGQGRLIFFRKNFGRNGKNSFFNLVSYLALLVILGKEAGKASSTRFPF
;
A
#
# COMPACT_ATOMS: atom_id res chain seq x y z
N MET A 1 24.39 -4.16 -24.19
CA MET A 1 24.29 -5.25 -23.19
C MET A 1 22.84 -5.70 -23.20
N GLU A 2 22.53 -6.93 -23.61
CA GLU A 2 21.13 -7.37 -23.78
C GLU A 2 20.49 -7.92 -22.50
N SER A 3 21.32 -8.24 -21.49
CA SER A 3 20.90 -8.73 -20.18
C SER A 3 21.71 -8.11 -19.05
N CYS A 4 21.11 -8.04 -17.87
CA CYS A 4 21.76 -7.60 -16.65
C CYS A 4 22.77 -8.65 -16.17
N VAL A 5 24.03 -8.27 -16.04
CA VAL A 5 25.11 -9.19 -15.61
C VAL A 5 24.95 -9.70 -14.18
N TYR A 6 24.14 -9.04 -13.35
CA TYR A 6 23.97 -9.39 -11.94
C TYR A 6 22.84 -10.41 -11.69
N CYS A 7 21.73 -10.29 -12.41
CA CYS A 7 20.55 -11.14 -12.20
C CYS A 7 20.05 -11.85 -13.46
N GLY A 8 20.67 -11.62 -14.60
CA GLY A 8 20.34 -12.26 -15.87
C GLY A 8 19.04 -11.79 -16.53
N ILE A 9 18.35 -10.75 -16.01
CA ILE A 9 17.17 -10.18 -16.68
C ILE A 9 17.57 -9.61 -18.04
N SER A 10 16.97 -10.16 -19.10
CA SER A 10 17.14 -9.68 -20.47
C SER A 10 16.16 -8.58 -20.84
N ALA A 11 16.42 -7.87 -21.93
CA ALA A 11 15.46 -6.93 -22.52
C ALA A 11 14.14 -7.62 -22.93
N SER A 12 14.19 -8.90 -23.32
CA SER A 12 12.99 -9.69 -23.63
C SER A 12 12.15 -9.95 -22.37
N ASP A 13 12.80 -10.31 -21.25
CA ASP A 13 12.11 -10.49 -19.97
C ASP A 13 11.42 -9.20 -19.52
N TRP A 14 12.13 -8.07 -19.64
CA TRP A 14 11.58 -6.75 -19.34
C TRP A 14 10.36 -6.43 -20.20
N LYS A 15 10.48 -6.55 -21.53
CA LYS A 15 9.35 -6.28 -22.45
C LYS A 15 8.14 -7.18 -22.19
N LYS A 16 8.36 -8.43 -21.77
CA LYS A 16 7.28 -9.39 -21.52
C LYS A 16 6.59 -9.18 -20.17
N LYS A 17 7.33 -8.84 -19.12
CA LYS A 17 6.82 -8.83 -17.73
C LYS A 17 6.76 -7.44 -17.09
N GLY A 18 7.51 -6.47 -17.61
CA GLY A 18 7.66 -5.13 -17.02
C GLY A 18 8.31 -5.16 -15.63
N ARG A 19 9.16 -6.15 -15.35
CA ARG A 19 9.74 -6.40 -14.02
C ARG A 19 11.26 -6.47 -14.07
N VAL A 20 11.91 -5.78 -13.15
CA VAL A 20 13.37 -5.83 -12.94
C VAL A 20 13.74 -6.83 -11.86
N GLY A 21 14.95 -7.39 -11.96
CA GLY A 21 15.45 -8.41 -11.04
C GLY A 21 16.51 -7.94 -10.05
N CYS A 22 16.98 -6.70 -10.14
CA CYS A 22 17.85 -6.06 -9.15
C CYS A 22 17.99 -4.57 -9.48
N SER A 23 18.63 -3.80 -8.61
CA SER A 23 18.91 -2.38 -8.82
C SER A 23 19.69 -2.09 -10.12
N ASN A 24 20.62 -2.96 -10.52
CA ASN A 24 21.41 -2.78 -11.76
C ASN A 24 20.57 -2.86 -13.05
N CYS A 25 19.42 -3.54 -13.02
CA CYS A 25 18.49 -3.55 -14.16
C CYS A 25 17.89 -2.17 -14.41
N VAL A 26 17.75 -1.35 -13.36
CA VAL A 26 17.19 0.00 -13.48
C VAL A 26 18.11 0.90 -14.28
N GLU A 27 19.44 0.68 -14.28
CA GLU A 27 20.34 1.38 -15.19
C GLU A 27 20.14 0.96 -16.64
N LEU A 28 19.92 -0.34 -16.88
CA LEU A 28 19.77 -0.90 -18.21
C LEU A 28 18.46 -0.46 -18.89
N PHE A 29 17.37 -0.38 -18.12
CA PHE A 29 16.04 -0.03 -18.62
C PHE A 29 15.57 1.34 -18.14
N ARG A 30 16.51 2.24 -17.83
CA ARG A 30 16.27 3.48 -17.08
C ARG A 30 15.09 4.30 -17.58
N GLU A 31 15.09 4.65 -18.87
CA GLU A 31 14.07 5.55 -19.43
C GLU A 31 12.66 4.94 -19.36
N GLU A 32 12.52 3.65 -19.70
CA GLU A 32 11.24 2.94 -19.60
C GLU A 32 10.82 2.75 -18.14
N TYR A 33 11.75 2.38 -17.27
CA TYR A 33 11.49 2.18 -15.85
C TYR A 33 10.96 3.45 -15.19
N LEU A 34 11.67 4.58 -15.40
CA LEU A 34 11.30 5.89 -14.85
C LEU A 34 9.91 6.36 -15.31
N ARG A 35 9.54 6.05 -16.56
CA ARG A 35 8.23 6.43 -17.13
C ARG A 35 7.05 5.86 -16.33
N PHE A 36 7.21 4.70 -15.71
CA PHE A 36 6.13 4.00 -15.00
C PHE A 36 6.17 4.19 -13.49
N ILE A 37 7.13 4.97 -12.97
CA ILE A 37 7.15 5.32 -11.55
C ILE A 37 5.96 6.27 -11.28
N PRO A 38 5.11 5.99 -10.28
CA PRO A 38 4.01 6.88 -9.96
C PRO A 38 4.58 8.24 -9.51
N ARG A 39 3.94 9.35 -9.90
CA ARG A 39 4.39 10.66 -9.45
C ARG A 39 4.11 10.86 -7.96
N THR A 40 5.10 11.35 -7.24
CA THR A 40 4.87 11.95 -5.93
C THR A 40 4.05 13.23 -6.14
N PRO A 41 3.00 13.49 -5.35
CA PRO A 41 2.20 14.69 -5.54
C PRO A 41 2.99 15.94 -5.15
N ASP A 42 2.70 17.05 -5.84
CA ASP A 42 3.32 18.35 -5.56
C ASP A 42 2.77 18.98 -4.25
N GLY A 43 1.71 18.42 -3.67
CA GLY A 43 1.10 18.91 -2.44
C GLY A 43 0.07 17.95 -1.83
N ILE A 44 -0.50 18.36 -0.70
CA ILE A 44 -1.60 17.63 -0.06
C ILE A 44 -2.88 17.91 -0.83
N TRP A 45 -3.56 16.87 -1.29
CA TRP A 45 -4.84 17.01 -1.98
C TRP A 45 -5.95 17.42 -0.99
N GLU A 46 -6.79 18.36 -1.40
CA GLU A 46 -8.01 18.77 -0.67
C GLU A 46 -9.27 18.55 -1.54
N PRO A 47 -10.44 18.33 -0.93
CA PRO A 47 -11.70 18.22 -1.65
C PRO A 47 -12.04 19.49 -2.44
N PRO A 48 -12.83 19.37 -3.53
CA PRO A 48 -13.31 20.53 -4.27
C PRO A 48 -14.07 21.51 -3.37
N THR A 49 -13.87 22.82 -3.59
CA THR A 49 -14.51 23.87 -2.76
C THR A 49 -16.02 23.98 -2.98
N ASP A 50 -16.51 23.48 -4.10
CA ASP A 50 -17.94 23.39 -4.46
C ASP A 50 -18.62 22.11 -3.96
N PHE A 51 -17.91 21.27 -3.21
CA PHE A 51 -18.49 20.10 -2.54
C PHE A 51 -19.49 20.56 -1.45
N PRO A 52 -20.75 20.05 -1.42
CA PRO A 52 -21.77 20.52 -0.47
C PRO A 52 -21.39 20.47 1.01
N MET A 53 -20.54 19.53 1.44
CA MET A 53 -20.11 19.41 2.85
C MET A 53 -18.69 19.95 3.07
N HIS A 54 -18.24 20.90 2.25
CA HIS A 54 -16.91 21.47 2.36
C HIS A 54 -16.72 22.26 3.67
N GLY A 55 -17.77 22.90 4.19
CA GLY A 55 -17.73 23.59 5.49
C GLY A 55 -17.45 22.63 6.65
N GLU A 56 -18.22 21.55 6.73
CA GLU A 56 -18.09 20.47 7.71
C GLU A 56 -16.76 19.75 7.55
N TRP A 57 -16.28 19.58 6.32
CA TRP A 57 -14.93 19.07 6.07
C TRP A 57 -13.86 19.99 6.67
N LYS A 58 -13.96 21.31 6.50
CA LYS A 58 -13.02 22.27 7.12
C LYS A 58 -13.12 22.27 8.66
N GLU A 59 -14.33 22.13 9.22
CA GLU A 59 -14.51 21.96 10.66
C GLU A 59 -13.81 20.70 11.17
N LEU A 60 -13.95 19.57 10.47
CA LEU A 60 -13.20 18.35 10.78
C LEU A 60 -11.68 18.59 10.73
N GLN A 61 -11.19 19.31 9.72
CA GLN A 61 -9.76 19.64 9.61
C GLN A 61 -9.25 20.55 10.74
N SER A 62 -10.14 21.26 11.45
CA SER A 62 -9.77 22.09 12.62
C SER A 62 -9.55 21.27 13.90
N LEU A 63 -10.08 20.04 13.95
CA LEU A 63 -9.91 19.13 15.09
C LEU A 63 -8.45 18.62 15.18
N VAL A 64 -8.05 18.24 16.39
CA VAL A 64 -6.80 17.49 16.61
C VAL A 64 -6.88 16.17 15.84
N GLN A 65 -5.76 15.72 15.26
CA GLN A 65 -5.71 14.56 14.35
C GLN A 65 -6.38 13.31 14.93
N SER A 66 -6.13 12.99 16.20
CA SER A 66 -6.71 11.81 16.87
C SER A 66 -8.24 11.91 17.01
N GLU A 67 -8.78 13.10 17.27
CA GLU A 67 -10.21 13.35 17.37
C GLU A 67 -10.88 13.35 16.00
N ARG A 68 -10.19 13.92 15.00
CA ARG A 68 -10.65 13.97 13.61
C ARG A 68 -10.95 12.58 13.06
N TRP A 69 -10.05 11.63 13.24
CA TRP A 69 -10.23 10.28 12.71
C TRP A 69 -11.26 9.47 13.51
N LYS A 70 -11.26 9.61 14.84
CA LYS A 70 -12.33 9.03 15.69
C LYS A 70 -13.71 9.53 15.31
N LYS A 71 -13.83 10.80 14.91
CA LYS A 71 -15.09 11.36 14.41
C LYS A 71 -15.54 10.68 13.12
N ILE A 72 -14.63 10.42 12.17
CA ILE A 72 -14.95 9.65 10.96
C ILE A 72 -15.38 8.21 11.32
N ASP A 73 -14.63 7.54 12.20
CA ASP A 73 -14.93 6.16 12.61
C ASP A 73 -16.29 6.05 13.32
N SER A 74 -16.71 7.10 14.04
CA SER A 74 -18.00 7.16 14.71
C SER A 74 -19.22 7.11 13.77
N TYR A 75 -19.03 7.37 12.48
CA TYR A 75 -20.09 7.22 11.47
C TYR A 75 -20.35 5.75 11.11
N SER A 76 -19.50 4.82 11.56
CA SER A 76 -19.64 3.37 11.33
C SER A 76 -19.92 3.04 9.86
N LEU A 77 -19.21 3.72 8.97
CA LEU A 77 -19.30 3.46 7.55
C LEU A 77 -18.66 2.10 7.24
N PRO A 78 -19.23 1.31 6.32
CA PRO A 78 -18.67 0.01 5.93
C PRO A 78 -17.43 0.21 5.04
N PHE A 79 -16.48 1.04 5.45
CA PHE A 79 -15.22 1.25 4.77
C PHE A 79 -14.18 0.27 5.31
N SER A 80 -13.21 -0.08 4.48
CA SER A 80 -11.96 -0.67 4.97
C SER A 80 -10.78 0.04 4.33
N TYR A 81 -9.72 0.18 5.10
CA TYR A 81 -8.52 0.88 4.72
C TYR A 81 -7.37 -0.11 4.66
N ARG A 82 -6.50 0.08 3.68
CA ARG A 82 -5.28 -0.72 3.55
C ARG A 82 -4.11 0.17 3.23
N TYR A 83 -3.07 -0.01 4.01
CA TYR A 83 -1.75 0.48 3.72
C TYR A 83 -0.84 -0.70 3.38
N ARG A 84 0.06 -0.51 2.42
CA ARG A 84 1.15 -1.44 2.16
C ARG A 84 2.43 -0.72 1.78
N VAL A 85 3.56 -1.35 2.08
CA VAL A 85 4.90 -0.89 1.67
C VAL A 85 5.73 -2.06 1.18
N ALA A 86 6.43 -1.89 0.06
CA ALA A 86 7.28 -2.90 -0.56
C ALA A 86 8.75 -2.49 -0.53
N ARG A 87 9.64 -3.44 -0.20
CA ARG A 87 11.08 -3.21 -0.08
C ARG A 87 11.91 -4.39 -0.55
N ASN A 88 13.09 -4.08 -1.08
CA ASN A 88 14.13 -5.03 -1.42
C ASN A 88 15.42 -4.67 -0.69
N PRO A 89 16.11 -5.61 -0.03
CA PRO A 89 17.41 -5.36 0.56
C PRO A 89 18.43 -4.84 -0.43
N LYS A 90 19.30 -3.96 0.05
CA LYS A 90 20.35 -3.33 -0.75
C LYS A 90 21.26 -4.39 -1.37
N GLY A 91 21.48 -4.30 -2.68
CA GLY A 91 22.37 -5.21 -3.42
C GLY A 91 21.82 -6.63 -3.62
N SER A 92 20.53 -6.86 -3.37
CA SER A 92 19.91 -8.17 -3.57
C SER A 92 19.43 -8.41 -5.00
N VAL A 93 19.30 -9.67 -5.38
CA VAL A 93 18.53 -10.09 -6.57
C VAL A 93 17.09 -10.31 -6.14
N TYR A 94 16.12 -9.68 -6.80
CA TYR A 94 14.71 -9.66 -6.40
C TYR A 94 14.00 -10.99 -6.66
N PRO A 95 12.85 -11.23 -6.01
CA PRO A 95 12.16 -12.51 -6.09
C PRO A 95 11.72 -13.00 -7.47
N VAL A 96 11.60 -12.08 -8.43
CA VAL A 96 11.38 -12.44 -9.85
C VAL A 96 12.43 -13.40 -10.44
N ARG A 97 13.62 -13.51 -9.80
CA ARG A 97 14.69 -14.44 -10.18
C ARG A 97 15.14 -15.39 -9.06
N THR A 98 14.95 -15.05 -7.79
CA THR A 98 15.37 -15.89 -6.66
C THR A 98 14.25 -16.04 -5.65
N THR A 99 13.89 -17.27 -5.30
CA THR A 99 12.85 -17.49 -4.28
C THR A 99 13.36 -17.35 -2.85
N LYS A 100 14.67 -17.15 -2.66
CA LYS A 100 15.28 -17.06 -1.33
C LYS A 100 15.48 -15.60 -0.92
N PRO A 101 14.92 -15.15 0.21
CA PRO A 101 15.29 -13.87 0.77
C PRO A 101 16.78 -13.87 1.17
N PRO A 102 17.44 -12.70 1.22
CA PRO A 102 18.83 -12.63 1.66
C PRO A 102 18.91 -13.00 3.15
N GLU A 103 19.28 -14.24 3.44
CA GLU A 103 19.21 -14.85 4.78
C GLU A 103 19.86 -13.98 5.87
N ARG A 104 21.05 -13.42 5.58
CA ARG A 104 21.73 -12.50 6.50
C ARG A 104 20.95 -11.23 6.79
N PHE A 105 20.32 -10.64 5.77
CA PHE A 105 19.47 -9.47 5.95
C PHE A 105 18.26 -9.82 6.80
N PHE A 106 17.62 -10.96 6.52
CA PHE A 106 16.46 -11.41 7.27
C PHE A 106 16.80 -11.61 8.75
N LEU A 107 17.87 -12.33 9.05
CA LEU A 107 18.32 -12.56 10.43
C LEU A 107 18.68 -11.25 11.13
N ASP A 108 19.43 -10.35 10.49
CA ASP A 108 19.83 -9.07 11.08
C ASP A 108 18.61 -8.16 11.33
N TRP A 109 17.76 -7.99 10.32
CA TRP A 109 16.60 -7.08 10.38
C TRP A 109 15.55 -7.53 11.40
N PHE A 110 15.33 -8.84 11.52
CA PHE A 110 14.37 -9.42 12.45
C PHE A 110 14.96 -9.85 13.79
N SER A 111 16.28 -9.78 13.97
CA SER A 111 16.93 -10.14 15.24
C SER A 111 16.32 -9.34 16.40
N GLY A 112 15.72 -10.05 17.35
CA GLY A 112 15.06 -9.46 18.52
C GLY A 112 13.72 -8.75 18.26
N LYS A 113 13.16 -8.79 17.05
CA LYS A 113 11.93 -8.06 16.66
C LYS A 113 10.73 -8.94 16.29
N ILE A 114 10.99 -10.19 15.97
CA ILE A 114 9.97 -11.23 15.78
C ILE A 114 10.32 -12.33 16.78
N ASP A 115 9.33 -12.78 17.55
CA ASP A 115 9.46 -14.05 18.26
C ASP A 115 9.37 -15.13 17.19
N ILE A 116 10.52 -15.47 16.62
CA ILE A 116 10.59 -16.44 15.54
C ILE A 116 10.46 -17.80 16.20
N SER A 117 9.24 -18.18 16.56
CA SER A 117 8.93 -19.58 16.86
C SER A 117 9.43 -20.43 15.69
N GLU A 118 9.81 -21.67 15.95
CA GLU A 118 10.46 -22.57 14.99
C GLU A 118 9.69 -22.77 13.66
N ASP A 119 8.43 -22.30 13.59
CA ASP A 119 7.58 -22.30 12.39
C ASP A 119 7.79 -21.11 11.42
N VAL A 120 8.51 -20.05 11.83
CA VAL A 120 8.70 -18.82 11.03
C VAL A 120 10.14 -18.67 10.49
N VAL A 121 11.14 -19.34 11.08
CA VAL A 121 12.45 -19.52 10.43
C VAL A 121 12.31 -20.70 9.46
N PRO A 122 12.63 -20.56 8.16
CA PRO A 122 12.84 -21.73 7.32
C PRO A 122 13.97 -22.55 7.94
N SER A 123 13.64 -23.71 8.51
CA SER A 123 14.52 -24.63 9.24
C SER A 123 15.98 -24.58 8.76
N HIS A 124 16.81 -23.81 9.45
CA HIS A 124 18.26 -23.75 9.19
C HIS A 124 19.07 -24.49 10.27
N PHE A 125 18.40 -25.20 11.17
CA PHE A 125 19.05 -26.05 12.17
C PHE A 125 18.43 -27.45 12.20
N GLU A 126 18.66 -28.25 11.15
CA GLU A 126 18.75 -29.70 11.32
C GLU A 126 20.14 -30.17 10.90
N THR A 127 20.93 -30.48 11.93
CA THR A 127 22.10 -31.33 11.84
C THR A 127 21.76 -32.61 11.06
N LYS A 128 22.51 -32.84 9.99
CA LYS A 128 22.72 -34.13 9.28
C LYS A 128 21.68 -35.24 9.57
N LYS A 129 20.62 -35.30 8.76
CA LYS A 129 19.99 -36.51 8.15
C LYS A 129 18.48 -36.34 8.00
N LYS A 130 18.06 -35.60 6.97
CA LYS A 130 16.96 -35.97 6.06
C LYS A 130 16.86 -34.90 4.97
N LYS A 131 17.11 -35.30 3.72
CA LYS A 131 16.81 -34.48 2.54
C LYS A 131 15.29 -34.32 2.43
N ARG A 132 14.68 -33.40 3.15
CA ARG A 132 13.42 -32.78 2.75
C ARG A 132 13.79 -31.45 2.11
N ARG A 133 13.70 -31.40 0.79
CA ARG A 133 13.74 -30.16 0.01
C ARG A 133 12.62 -29.25 0.53
N LEU A 134 12.92 -28.28 1.39
CA LEU A 134 12.03 -27.13 1.57
C LEU A 134 12.07 -26.34 0.26
N SER A 135 11.03 -26.50 -0.54
CA SER A 135 10.73 -25.62 -1.66
C SER A 135 10.34 -24.26 -1.09
N PHE A 136 11.24 -23.28 -1.15
CA PHE A 136 10.90 -21.85 -1.03
C PHE A 136 10.02 -21.36 -2.19
N GLU A 137 9.29 -22.24 -2.88
CA GLU A 137 8.50 -21.92 -4.07
C GLU A 137 7.22 -21.12 -3.75
N LYS A 138 6.91 -20.83 -2.47
CA LYS A 138 5.69 -20.14 -2.06
C LYS A 138 5.99 -18.90 -1.22
N GLU A 139 5.25 -17.84 -1.53
CA GLU A 139 5.05 -16.64 -0.71
C GLU A 139 4.80 -17.04 0.76
N THR A 140 5.57 -16.49 1.69
CA THR A 140 5.36 -16.69 3.14
C THR A 140 4.62 -15.50 3.71
N ARG A 141 3.65 -15.75 4.61
CA ARG A 141 2.85 -14.72 5.28
C ARG A 141 3.08 -14.80 6.79
N ILE A 142 3.49 -13.69 7.40
CA ILE A 142 3.86 -13.60 8.81
C ILE A 142 3.04 -12.47 9.44
N SER A 143 2.26 -12.76 10.48
CA SER A 143 1.62 -11.72 11.28
C SER A 143 2.69 -10.95 12.05
N TRP A 144 2.79 -9.64 11.84
CA TRP A 144 3.84 -8.83 12.42
C TRP A 144 3.41 -7.38 12.61
N LYS A 145 3.57 -6.87 13.84
CA LYS A 145 3.24 -5.49 14.24
C LYS A 145 1.82 -5.05 13.83
N GLY A 146 0.84 -5.93 14.06
CA GLY A 146 -0.57 -5.68 13.71
C GLY A 146 -0.91 -5.84 12.23
N GLY A 147 0.08 -5.96 11.34
CA GLY A 147 -0.10 -6.23 9.92
C GLY A 147 0.35 -7.61 9.50
N THR A 148 0.42 -7.83 8.19
CA THR A 148 0.94 -9.05 7.56
C THR A 148 2.17 -8.71 6.72
N LEU A 149 3.30 -9.34 7.05
CA LEU A 149 4.51 -9.32 6.24
C LEU A 149 4.49 -10.50 5.26
N PHE A 150 4.61 -10.17 3.98
CA PHE A 150 4.75 -11.10 2.87
C PHE A 150 6.22 -11.15 2.45
N THR A 151 6.73 -12.35 2.22
CA THR A 151 8.10 -12.55 1.72
C THR A 151 8.13 -13.44 0.48
N GLY A 152 9.01 -13.10 -0.46
CA GLY A 152 9.28 -13.93 -1.64
C GLY A 152 8.23 -13.89 -2.75
N ASP A 153 7.35 -12.87 -2.80
CA ASP A 153 6.40 -12.64 -3.90
C ASP A 153 7.07 -11.90 -5.08
N GLU A 154 6.70 -10.64 -5.35
CA GLU A 154 7.30 -9.80 -6.38
C GLU A 154 8.54 -9.05 -5.86
N ASP A 155 8.45 -8.63 -4.61
CA ASP A 155 9.50 -7.96 -3.85
C ASP A 155 9.84 -8.83 -2.63
N HIS A 156 11.04 -8.67 -2.08
CA HIS A 156 11.47 -9.47 -0.92
C HIS A 156 10.58 -9.28 0.29
N PHE A 157 10.16 -8.05 0.54
CA PHE A 157 9.31 -7.69 1.64
C PHE A 157 8.15 -6.86 1.14
N ARG A 158 6.95 -7.24 1.54
CA ARG A 158 5.77 -6.39 1.48
C ARG A 158 5.07 -6.47 2.81
N TRP A 159 4.92 -5.37 3.52
CA TRP A 159 4.13 -5.33 4.73
C TRP A 159 2.80 -4.65 4.44
N GLU A 160 1.72 -5.21 4.95
CA GLU A 160 0.36 -4.72 4.73
C GLU A 160 -0.43 -4.65 6.02
N TYR A 161 -1.16 -3.56 6.19
CA TYR A 161 -2.06 -3.34 7.32
C TYR A 161 -3.46 -3.05 6.77
N VAL A 162 -4.44 -3.78 7.27
CA VAL A 162 -5.84 -3.68 6.88
C VAL A 162 -6.65 -3.46 8.14
N THR A 163 -7.48 -2.42 8.15
CA THR A 163 -8.33 -2.05 9.28
C THR A 163 -9.60 -1.36 8.78
N ASP A 164 -10.65 -1.35 9.58
CA ASP A 164 -11.87 -0.57 9.38
C ASP A 164 -11.87 0.74 10.21
N SER A 165 -10.81 0.99 11.00
CA SER A 165 -10.61 2.19 11.81
C SER A 165 -9.55 3.11 11.19
N LEU A 166 -9.94 4.34 10.87
CA LEU A 166 -9.05 5.37 10.34
C LEU A 166 -8.10 5.87 11.43
N ALA A 167 -8.56 5.92 12.69
CA ALA A 167 -7.74 6.23 13.84
C ALA A 167 -6.62 5.20 14.01
N ASP A 168 -6.93 3.90 13.94
CA ASP A 168 -5.96 2.81 14.09
C ASP A 168 -4.94 2.83 12.94
N LEU A 169 -5.41 3.11 11.72
CA LEU A 169 -4.51 3.31 10.58
C LEU A 169 -3.56 4.48 10.83
N SER A 170 -4.06 5.63 11.27
CA SER A 170 -3.20 6.79 11.56
C SER A 170 -2.17 6.47 12.63
N GLU A 171 -2.58 5.89 13.76
CA GLU A 171 -1.68 5.51 14.86
C GLU A 171 -0.60 4.54 14.38
N THR A 172 -1.00 3.53 13.60
CA THR A 172 -0.05 2.57 13.02
C THR A 172 0.98 3.26 12.14
N LEU A 173 0.56 4.20 11.28
CA LEU A 173 1.45 4.96 10.40
C LEU A 173 2.34 5.98 11.12
N ASP A 174 1.95 6.41 12.33
CA ASP A 174 2.71 7.31 13.19
C ASP A 174 3.70 6.53 14.09
N SER A 175 3.62 5.20 14.10
CA SER A 175 4.49 4.37 14.92
C SER A 175 5.93 4.31 14.39
N SER A 176 6.88 4.12 15.31
CA SER A 176 8.30 4.07 14.99
C SER A 176 8.72 2.85 14.14
N PHE A 177 7.95 1.77 14.12
CA PHE A 177 8.32 0.60 13.30
C PHE A 177 8.17 0.89 11.80
N ILE A 178 7.20 1.74 11.42
CA ILE A 178 6.99 2.12 10.02
C ILE A 178 8.26 2.76 9.49
N GLU A 179 8.92 3.61 10.28
CA GLU A 179 10.17 4.28 9.92
C GLU A 179 11.29 3.32 9.51
N GLU A 180 11.29 2.09 10.00
CA GLU A 180 12.25 1.07 9.62
C GLU A 180 12.21 0.79 8.11
N PHE A 181 11.02 0.82 7.49
CA PHE A 181 10.90 0.64 6.04
C PHE A 181 11.50 1.79 5.22
N TRP A 182 11.97 2.89 5.83
CA TRP A 182 12.56 4.02 5.12
C TRP A 182 14.07 4.11 5.27
N ASP A 183 14.71 3.06 5.79
CA ASP A 183 16.17 2.98 5.88
C ASP A 183 16.81 2.77 4.48
N ARG A 184 17.39 3.86 3.95
CA ARG A 184 18.05 3.90 2.63
C ARG A 184 19.40 3.17 2.60
N GLU A 185 19.99 2.89 3.76
CA GLU A 185 21.22 2.10 3.83
C GLU A 185 20.95 0.60 3.78
N ARG A 186 19.74 0.20 4.14
CA ARG A 186 19.33 -1.20 4.20
C ARG A 186 18.57 -1.68 2.99
N PHE A 187 17.77 -0.80 2.39
CA PHE A 187 16.99 -1.13 1.19
C PHE A 187 17.61 -0.54 -0.07
N ASP A 188 17.39 -1.19 -1.21
CA ASP A 188 17.79 -0.67 -2.50
C ASP A 188 17.10 0.68 -2.74
N TYR A 189 17.90 1.73 -2.74
CA TYR A 189 17.47 3.10 -2.91
C TYR A 189 18.39 3.80 -3.90
N LYS A 190 17.81 4.59 -4.80
CA LYS A 190 18.56 5.41 -5.75
C LYS A 190 18.08 6.86 -5.73
N LYS A 191 19.02 7.79 -5.57
CA LYS A 191 18.73 9.23 -5.60
C LYS A 191 18.04 9.62 -6.92
N GLY A 192 16.96 10.39 -6.81
CA GLY A 192 16.13 10.78 -7.95
C GLY A 192 15.11 9.72 -8.40
N ILE A 193 15.13 8.53 -7.79
CA ILE A 193 14.14 7.47 -8.04
C ILE A 193 13.36 7.16 -6.76
N GLY A 194 14.06 6.90 -5.66
CA GLY A 194 13.48 6.40 -4.41
C GLY A 194 13.91 4.95 -4.14
N PHE A 195 13.13 4.25 -3.32
CA PHE A 195 13.21 2.81 -3.11
C PHE A 195 12.84 2.05 -4.38
N LEU A 196 13.63 1.01 -4.66
CA LEU A 196 13.50 0.21 -5.87
C LEU A 196 12.69 -1.07 -5.58
N THR A 197 11.80 -1.37 -6.51
CA THR A 197 10.95 -2.57 -6.50
C THR A 197 11.04 -3.30 -7.83
N SER A 198 10.51 -4.52 -7.92
CA SER A 198 10.56 -5.26 -9.18
C SER A 198 9.68 -4.60 -10.25
N CYS A 199 8.46 -4.17 -9.92
CA CYS A 199 7.62 -3.39 -10.83
C CYS A 199 7.83 -1.88 -10.62
N PRO A 200 8.11 -1.09 -11.68
CA PRO A 200 8.33 0.36 -11.55
C PRO A 200 7.14 1.09 -10.91
N THR A 201 5.91 0.61 -11.11
CA THR A 201 4.72 1.22 -10.52
C THR A 201 4.65 1.09 -8.98
N ASN A 202 5.52 0.29 -8.37
CA ASN A 202 5.66 0.17 -6.91
C ASN A 202 6.97 0.81 -6.43
N SER A 203 7.70 1.55 -7.27
CA SER A 203 8.94 2.24 -6.88
C SER A 203 8.68 3.67 -6.43
N GLY A 204 9.72 4.35 -5.96
CA GLY A 204 9.58 5.65 -5.30
C GLY A 204 9.58 5.47 -3.80
N GLU A 205 8.53 5.91 -3.13
CA GLU A 205 8.29 5.66 -1.72
C GLU A 205 7.81 4.21 -1.48
N GLY A 206 7.39 3.52 -2.54
CA GLY A 206 7.02 2.11 -2.56
C GLY A 206 5.85 1.75 -1.65
N ASP A 207 5.08 2.75 -1.24
CA ASP A 207 3.87 2.63 -0.46
C ASP A 207 2.62 2.74 -1.33
N LYS A 208 1.51 2.22 -0.81
CA LYS A 208 0.19 2.32 -1.41
C LYS A 208 -0.84 2.42 -0.31
N PHE A 209 -1.74 3.38 -0.47
CA PHE A 209 -2.98 3.46 0.31
C PHE A 209 -4.16 3.08 -0.56
N SER A 210 -5.15 2.43 0.06
CA SER A 210 -6.43 2.14 -0.56
C SER A 210 -7.56 2.20 0.45
N VAL A 211 -8.72 2.64 -0.01
CA VAL A 211 -9.99 2.56 0.71
C VAL A 211 -10.97 1.73 -0.13
N ALA A 212 -11.61 0.77 0.51
CA ALA A 212 -12.69 -0.01 -0.06
C ALA A 212 -14.02 0.51 0.45
N VAL A 213 -14.94 0.81 -0.46
CA VAL A 213 -16.32 1.22 -0.16
C VAL A 213 -17.30 0.26 -0.84
N PRO A 214 -18.55 0.11 -0.37
CA PRO A 214 -19.57 -0.64 -1.10
C PRO A 214 -19.78 -0.10 -2.52
N ASP A 215 -19.81 -0.97 -3.51
CA ASP A 215 -20.10 -0.58 -4.89
C ASP A 215 -21.55 -0.07 -5.08
N SER A 216 -22.48 -0.58 -4.28
CA SER A 216 -23.88 -0.15 -4.21
C SER A 216 -24.06 1.35 -3.93
N TYR A 217 -23.05 2.02 -3.36
CA TYR A 217 -23.08 3.48 -3.19
C TYR A 217 -23.02 4.24 -4.51
N THR A 218 -22.46 3.65 -5.56
CA THR A 218 -22.51 4.23 -6.91
C THR A 218 -23.87 4.02 -7.56
N GLU A 219 -24.48 2.85 -7.38
CA GLU A 219 -25.77 2.49 -7.98
C GLU A 219 -26.94 3.24 -7.34
N SER A 220 -26.84 3.51 -6.04
CA SER A 220 -27.85 4.27 -5.28
C SER A 220 -27.73 5.79 -5.42
N GLY A 221 -26.70 6.30 -6.11
CA GLY A 221 -26.43 7.75 -6.21
C GLY A 221 -25.87 8.37 -4.92
N ILE A 222 -25.54 7.59 -3.89
CA ILE A 222 -24.97 8.10 -2.63
C ILE A 222 -23.64 8.85 -2.86
N LEU A 223 -22.88 8.45 -3.87
CA LEU A 223 -21.63 9.12 -4.27
C LEU A 223 -21.82 10.12 -5.42
N GLU A 224 -23.04 10.62 -5.64
CA GLU A 224 -23.29 11.66 -6.64
C GLU A 224 -22.42 12.90 -6.33
N GLY A 225 -21.77 13.43 -7.38
CA GLY A 225 -20.82 14.53 -7.24
C GLY A 225 -19.44 14.16 -6.71
N PHE A 226 -19.15 12.88 -6.41
CA PHE A 226 -17.81 12.44 -6.08
C PHE A 226 -16.84 12.67 -7.25
N ARG A 227 -15.74 13.39 -6.98
CA ARG A 227 -14.66 13.62 -7.96
C ARG A 227 -13.39 12.92 -7.49
N LEU A 228 -12.99 11.88 -8.22
CA LEU A 228 -11.72 11.20 -7.97
C LEU A 228 -10.55 12.12 -8.39
N PRO A 229 -9.51 12.30 -7.56
CA PRO A 229 -8.38 13.13 -7.95
C PRO A 229 -7.60 12.49 -9.10
N THR A 230 -6.98 13.30 -9.96
CA THR A 230 -6.45 12.88 -11.27
C THR A 230 -5.30 11.86 -11.21
N ASP A 231 -4.58 11.79 -10.09
CA ASP A 231 -3.46 10.89 -9.87
C ASP A 231 -3.83 9.65 -9.03
N TRP A 232 -5.13 9.40 -8.86
CA TRP A 232 -5.67 8.22 -8.18
C TRP A 232 -6.21 7.20 -9.16
N GLY A 233 -6.07 5.93 -8.79
CA GLY A 233 -6.69 4.82 -9.48
C GLY A 233 -7.92 4.33 -8.75
N PHE A 234 -8.78 3.63 -9.48
CA PHE A 234 -9.86 2.86 -8.88
C PHE A 234 -10.11 1.56 -9.66
N TYR A 235 -10.70 0.58 -8.99
CA TYR A 235 -11.20 -0.64 -9.63
C TYR A 235 -12.36 -1.22 -8.82
N ARG A 236 -13.24 -1.98 -9.48
CA ARG A 236 -14.28 -2.77 -8.83
C ARG A 236 -13.74 -4.16 -8.52
N GLU A 237 -13.98 -4.66 -7.32
CA GLU A 237 -13.66 -6.02 -6.92
C GLU A 237 -14.91 -6.87 -7.09
N GLU A 238 -15.12 -7.40 -8.31
CA GLU A 238 -16.39 -8.00 -8.78
C GLU A 238 -16.92 -9.16 -7.93
N GLY A 239 -16.09 -9.78 -7.08
CA GLY A 239 -16.50 -10.84 -6.15
C GLY A 239 -16.86 -10.38 -4.73
N GLN A 240 -16.61 -9.11 -4.38
CA GLN A 240 -16.80 -8.61 -3.01
C GLN A 240 -17.82 -7.47 -2.90
N GLY A 241 -18.37 -6.98 -4.02
CA GLY A 241 -19.27 -5.82 -4.02
C GLY A 241 -18.57 -4.56 -3.50
N ARG A 242 -17.29 -4.40 -3.84
CA ARG A 242 -16.45 -3.30 -3.36
C ARG A 242 -15.89 -2.47 -4.50
N LEU A 243 -15.90 -1.17 -4.32
CA LEU A 243 -15.15 -0.21 -5.13
C LEU A 243 -13.90 0.21 -4.35
N ILE A 244 -12.74 0.02 -4.95
CA ILE A 244 -11.46 0.33 -4.34
C ILE A 244 -10.91 1.60 -4.96
N PHE A 245 -10.69 2.63 -4.16
CA PHE A 245 -9.92 3.81 -4.53
C PHE A 245 -8.51 3.69 -3.96
N PHE A 246 -7.49 3.98 -4.76
CA PHE A 246 -6.12 3.82 -4.32
C PHE A 246 -5.18 4.81 -4.98
N ARG A 247 -4.06 5.00 -4.31
CA ARG A 247 -2.91 5.70 -4.88
C ARG A 247 -1.63 5.07 -4.35
N LYS A 248 -0.56 5.22 -5.12
CA LYS A 248 0.78 4.77 -4.76
C LYS A 248 1.71 5.97 -4.59
N ASN A 249 2.84 5.74 -3.94
CA ASN A 249 3.94 6.71 -3.83
C ASN A 249 3.55 7.99 -3.07
N PHE A 250 2.99 7.82 -1.87
CA PHE A 250 2.66 8.95 -0.98
C PHE A 250 3.87 9.44 -0.21
N GLY A 251 4.69 8.50 0.27
CA GLY A 251 5.78 8.80 1.18
C GLY A 251 5.30 9.28 2.54
N ARG A 252 6.26 9.67 3.37
CA ARG A 252 6.01 10.05 4.78
C ARG A 252 5.00 11.18 4.93
N ASN A 253 5.03 12.15 4.02
CA ASN A 253 4.26 13.38 4.12
C ASN A 253 2.95 13.33 3.32
N GLY A 254 2.79 12.38 2.39
CA GLY A 254 1.65 12.35 1.48
C GLY A 254 0.37 11.80 2.10
N LYS A 255 0.45 11.04 3.21
CA LYS A 255 -0.69 10.30 3.80
C LYS A 255 -1.92 11.17 4.10
N ASN A 256 -1.73 12.46 4.40
CA ASN A 256 -2.83 13.40 4.62
C ASN A 256 -3.77 13.52 3.41
N SER A 257 -3.26 13.37 2.18
CA SER A 257 -4.10 13.34 0.98
C SER A 257 -5.06 12.14 1.00
N PHE A 258 -4.63 10.99 1.52
CA PHE A 258 -5.49 9.83 1.69
C PHE A 258 -6.56 10.05 2.75
N PHE A 259 -6.18 10.59 3.90
CA PHE A 259 -7.15 10.92 4.94
C PHE A 259 -8.16 12.00 4.48
N ASN A 260 -7.74 12.96 3.66
CA ASN A 260 -8.62 13.94 3.03
C ASN A 260 -9.60 13.28 2.06
N LEU A 261 -9.16 12.31 1.25
CA LEU A 261 -10.04 11.55 0.37
C LEU A 261 -11.07 10.73 1.17
N VAL A 262 -10.63 10.05 2.23
CA VAL A 262 -11.53 9.23 3.06
C VAL A 262 -12.57 10.10 3.77
N SER A 263 -12.17 11.23 4.35
CA SER A 263 -13.12 12.16 4.99
C SER A 263 -14.12 12.75 3.98
N TYR A 264 -13.67 13.08 2.77
CA TYR A 264 -14.56 13.51 1.68
C TYR A 264 -15.59 12.43 1.29
N LEU A 265 -15.13 11.20 1.08
CA LEU A 265 -16.01 10.05 0.80
C LEU A 265 -17.01 9.82 1.95
N ALA A 266 -16.55 9.91 3.20
CA ALA A 266 -17.39 9.70 4.37
C ALA A 266 -18.52 10.72 4.44
N LEU A 267 -18.21 12.01 4.27
CA LEU A 267 -19.21 13.09 4.30
C LEU A 267 -20.21 12.99 3.14
N LEU A 268 -19.77 12.62 1.94
CA LEU A 268 -20.68 12.34 0.82
C LEU A 268 -21.66 11.22 1.15
N VAL A 269 -21.18 10.13 1.75
CA VAL A 269 -22.03 9.00 2.13
C VAL A 269 -23.06 9.40 3.18
N ILE A 270 -22.68 10.24 4.15
CA ILE A 270 -23.60 10.75 5.18
C ILE A 270 -24.68 11.61 4.53
N LEU A 271 -24.29 12.57 3.69
CA LEU A 271 -25.22 13.42 2.96
C LEU A 271 -26.21 12.61 2.11
N GLY A 272 -25.72 11.63 1.35
CA GLY A 272 -26.55 10.77 0.51
C GLY A 272 -27.53 9.93 1.32
N LYS A 273 -27.12 9.41 2.49
CA LYS A 273 -28.01 8.66 3.39
C LYS A 273 -29.10 9.54 4.00
N GLU A 274 -28.79 10.79 4.33
CA GLU A 274 -29.78 11.74 4.86
C GLU A 274 -30.80 12.18 3.81
N ALA A 275 -30.34 12.47 2.58
CA ALA A 275 -31.21 12.78 1.46
C ALA A 275 -32.15 11.60 1.12
N GLY A 276 -31.62 10.36 1.12
CA GLY A 276 -32.41 9.15 0.91
C GLY A 276 -33.50 8.97 1.97
N LYS A 277 -33.19 9.20 3.26
CA LYS A 277 -34.19 9.16 4.35
C LYS A 277 -35.28 10.22 4.16
N ALA A 278 -34.91 11.46 3.81
CA ALA A 278 -35.87 12.55 3.58
C ALA A 278 -36.80 12.32 2.38
N SER A 279 -36.34 11.57 1.37
CA SER A 279 -37.18 11.17 0.23
C SER A 279 -38.19 10.07 0.59
N SER A 280 -37.84 9.18 1.52
CA SER A 280 -38.69 8.05 1.94
C SER A 280 -39.82 8.43 2.90
N THR A 281 -39.72 9.56 3.61
CA THR A 281 -40.74 10.04 4.55
C THR A 281 -41.87 10.84 3.90
N ARG A 282 -41.88 11.00 2.56
CA ARG A 282 -42.91 11.77 1.82
C ARG A 282 -44.07 10.96 1.23
N PHE A 283 -44.21 9.68 1.57
CA PHE A 283 -45.40 8.90 1.21
C PHE A 283 -45.96 8.16 2.42
N PRO A 284 -46.91 8.75 3.17
CA PRO A 284 -47.90 7.95 3.86
C PRO A 284 -48.89 7.45 2.79
N PHE A 285 -48.95 6.13 2.60
CA PHE A 285 -50.16 5.50 2.08
C PHE A 285 -51.29 5.66 3.11
#